data_AF-A0A645G4T4-F1
#
_entry.id   AF-A0A645G4T4-F1
#
_cell.length_a   1.000
_cell.length_b   1.000
_cell.length_c   1.000
_cell.angle_alpha   90.00
_cell.angle_beta   90.00
_cell.angle_gamma   90.00
#
_symmetry.space_group_name_H-M   'P 1'
#
loop_
_entity.id
_entity.type
_entity.pdbx_description
1 polymer ?
#
loop_
_entity_poly.entity_id
_entity_poly.type
_entity_poly.pdbx_seq_one_letter_code
_entity_poly.pdbx_strand_id
1 'polypeptide(L)'
;MGWNNLKFNKQDPILKYIKEDEYVYFVHSYYAHSQNSEMIAYTEYEKNIPAIVRKDNVYGIQFHPEKSGETGLNILKAYKEVIEN
;
A
#
# COMPACT_ATOMS: atom_id res chain seq x y z
N MET A 1 -11.75 -4.70 -9.64
CA MET A 1 -12.41 -4.12 -8.45
C MET A 1 -12.63 -5.24 -7.45
N GLY A 2 -12.21 -5.07 -6.19
CA GLY A 2 -12.28 -6.11 -5.17
C GLY A 2 -11.13 -6.06 -4.19
N TRP A 3 -11.03 -7.11 -3.38
CA TRP A 3 -9.94 -7.31 -2.44
C TRP A 3 -8.75 -7.95 -3.15
N ASN A 4 -7.56 -7.42 -2.93
CA ASN A 4 -6.32 -8.02 -3.39
C ASN A 4 -5.25 -7.94 -2.29
N ASN A 5 -4.32 -8.90 -2.27
CA ASN A 5 -3.30 -8.98 -1.25
C ASN A 5 -2.10 -8.07 -1.55
N LEU A 6 -1.43 -7.60 -0.50
CA LEU A 6 -0.21 -6.81 -0.59
C LEU A 6 1.03 -7.70 -0.53
N LYS A 7 1.90 -7.56 -1.52
CA LYS A 7 3.26 -8.09 -1.55
C LYS A 7 4.24 -6.99 -1.20
N PHE A 8 5.21 -7.27 -0.34
CA PHE A 8 6.18 -6.27 0.12
C PHE A 8 7.38 -6.26 -0.82
N ASN A 9 7.70 -5.08 -1.35
CA ASN A 9 8.87 -4.89 -2.22
C ASN A 9 10.10 -4.43 -1.42
N LYS A 10 9.88 -3.63 -0.37
CA LYS A 10 10.90 -3.19 0.58
C LYS A 10 10.26 -2.86 1.93
N GLN A 11 11.08 -2.86 2.97
CA GLN A 11 10.67 -2.44 4.30
C GLN A 11 10.40 -0.93 4.34
N ASP A 12 9.34 -0.52 5.02
CA ASP A 12 9.00 0.88 5.28
C ASP A 12 8.19 0.99 6.57
N PRO A 13 8.32 2.09 7.35
CA PRO A 13 7.52 2.32 8.55
C PRO A 13 6.00 2.19 8.35
N ILE A 14 5.46 2.48 7.17
CA ILE A 14 4.03 2.35 6.90
C ILE A 14 3.52 0.89 6.98
N LEU A 15 4.42 -0.09 6.90
CA LEU A 15 4.11 -1.53 6.97
C LEU A 15 4.16 -2.09 8.41
N LYS A 16 4.53 -1.28 9.41
CA LYS A 16 4.82 -1.72 10.80
C LYS A 16 3.76 -2.62 11.45
N TYR A 17 2.50 -2.42 11.12
CA TYR A 17 1.36 -3.09 11.76
C TYR A 17 0.60 -4.07 10.86
N ILE A 18 1.14 -4.39 9.69
CA ILE A 18 0.53 -5.34 8.75
C ILE A 18 1.53 -6.39 8.33
N LYS A 19 1.04 -7.55 7.94
CA LYS A 19 1.85 -8.64 7.39
C LYS A 19 1.73 -8.68 5.88
N GLU A 20 2.74 -9.27 5.26
CA GLU A 20 2.65 -9.63 3.85
C GLU A 20 1.44 -10.55 3.62
N ASP A 21 0.84 -10.44 2.44
CA ASP A 21 -0.37 -11.17 2.03
C ASP A 21 -1.69 -10.77 2.71
N GLU A 22 -1.71 -9.72 3.53
CA GLU A 22 -2.97 -9.11 3.97
C GLU A 22 -3.71 -8.40 2.83
N TYR A 23 -5.04 -8.41 2.90
CA TYR A 23 -5.92 -7.94 1.84
C TYR A 23 -6.37 -6.50 2.04
N VAL A 24 -6.40 -5.75 0.94
CA VAL A 24 -6.91 -4.38 0.87
C VAL A 24 -7.84 -4.19 -0.33
N TYR A 25 -8.66 -3.14 -0.30
CA TYR A 25 -9.74 -2.94 -1.26
C TYR A 25 -9.37 -1.97 -2.40
N PHE A 26 -9.42 -2.46 -3.63
CA PHE A 26 -9.15 -1.72 -4.87
C PHE A 26 -10.42 -1.52 -5.72
N VAL A 27 -10.60 -0.34 -6.32
CA VAL A 27 -11.77 -0.02 -7.17
C VAL A 27 -11.39 0.83 -8.40
N HIS A 28 -10.29 0.47 -9.07
CA HIS A 28 -9.68 1.29 -10.12
C HIS A 28 -9.54 0.52 -11.44
N SER A 29 -9.71 1.22 -12.57
CA SER A 29 -9.43 0.70 -13.92
C SER A 29 -8.03 1.03 -14.42
N TYR A 30 -7.42 2.08 -13.85
CA TYR A 30 -6.07 2.54 -14.19
C TYR A 30 -5.15 2.38 -12.99
N TYR A 31 -3.86 2.28 -13.26
CA TYR A 31 -2.80 2.23 -12.26
C TYR A 31 -1.59 3.03 -12.77
N ALA A 32 -0.76 3.51 -11.84
CA ALA A 32 0.46 4.24 -12.20
C ALA A 32 1.50 3.30 -12.82
N HIS A 33 2.12 3.72 -13.92
CA HIS A 33 3.34 3.09 -14.41
C HIS A 33 4.52 3.60 -13.58
N SER A 34 5.27 2.69 -12.97
CA SER A 34 6.34 2.98 -12.02
C SER A 34 7.65 2.32 -12.46
N GLN A 35 8.78 2.98 -12.16
CA GLN A 35 10.12 2.40 -12.36
C GLN A 35 10.60 1.58 -11.14
N ASN A 36 9.69 1.23 -10.22
CA ASN A 36 9.88 0.41 -9.02
C ASN A 36 10.73 1.01 -7.89
N SER A 37 11.55 2.04 -8.14
CA SER A 37 12.45 2.61 -7.12
C SER A 37 11.72 3.12 -5.87
N GLU A 38 10.53 3.66 -6.06
CA GLU A 38 9.64 4.26 -5.08
C GLU A 38 8.66 3.23 -4.47
N MET A 39 8.56 2.03 -5.03
CA MET A 39 7.54 1.04 -4.69
C MET A 39 7.85 0.36 -3.35
N ILE A 40 6.96 0.53 -2.38
CA ILE A 40 7.03 -0.10 -1.05
C ILE A 40 6.32 -1.45 -1.07
N ALA A 41 5.12 -1.50 -1.65
CA ALA A 41 4.32 -2.70 -1.79
C ALA A 41 3.58 -2.68 -3.13
N TYR A 42 3.28 -3.87 -3.65
CA TYR A 42 2.51 -4.08 -4.86
C TYR A 42 1.42 -5.12 -4.65
N THR A 43 0.52 -5.22 -5.62
CA THR A 43 -0.41 -6.32 -5.73
C THR A 43 -0.30 -6.94 -7.12
N GLU A 44 -0.58 -8.23 -7.25
CA GLU A 44 -0.54 -8.93 -8.53
C GLU A 44 -1.95 -8.96 -9.13
N TYR A 45 -2.09 -8.39 -10.31
CA TYR A 45 -3.32 -8.45 -11.11
C TYR A 45 -2.95 -8.42 -12.58
N GLU A 46 -2.68 -9.60 -13.14
CA GLU A 46 -2.02 -9.84 -14.46
C GLU A 46 -0.58 -9.32 -14.57
N LYS A 47 -0.23 -8.33 -13.74
CA LYS A 47 1.05 -7.64 -13.61
C LYS A 47 1.19 -7.09 -12.20
N ASN A 48 2.40 -6.65 -11.86
CA ASN A 48 2.66 -5.99 -10.60
C ASN A 48 2.14 -4.55 -10.65
N ILE A 49 1.10 -4.29 -9.87
CA ILE A 49 0.50 -2.96 -9.73
C ILE A 49 1.05 -2.30 -8.46
N PRO A 50 1.63 -1.10 -8.55
CA PRO A 50 2.06 -0.36 -7.36
C PRO A 50 0.87 -0.14 -6.42
N ALA A 51 0.98 -0.65 -5.19
CA ALA A 51 -0.07 -0.54 -4.18
C ALA A 51 0.26 0.54 -3.15
N ILE A 52 1.52 0.61 -2.73
CA ILE A 52 2.08 1.65 -1.86
C ILE A 52 3.39 2.13 -2.48
N VAL A 53 3.51 3.44 -2.66
CA VAL A 53 4.74 4.10 -3.11
C VAL A 53 5.13 5.18 -2.13
N ARG A 54 6.44 5.45 -2.04
CA ARG A 54 6.98 6.51 -1.21
C ARG A 54 8.17 7.17 -1.91
N LYS A 55 8.19 8.50 -1.89
CA LYS A 55 9.37 9.31 -2.20
C LYS A 55 9.52 10.37 -1.11
N ASP A 56 10.65 10.33 -0.41
CA ASP A 56 10.94 11.21 0.72
C ASP A 56 9.82 11.16 1.79
N ASN A 57 9.09 12.25 1.98
CA ASN A 57 7.97 12.38 2.91
C ASN A 57 6.59 12.21 2.25
N VAL A 58 6.53 11.93 0.95
CA VAL A 58 5.29 11.79 0.20
C VAL A 58 4.95 10.30 0.00
N TYR A 59 3.74 9.94 0.42
CA TYR A 59 3.17 8.60 0.23
C TYR A 59 2.05 8.63 -0.79
N GLY A 60 1.98 7.58 -1.62
CA GLY A 60 0.85 7.30 -2.50
C GLY A 60 0.34 5.89 -2.26
N ILE A 61 -0.96 5.73 -2.15
CA ILE A 61 -1.62 4.42 -2.01
C ILE A 61 -2.71 4.27 -3.07
N GLN A 62 -2.74 3.12 -3.74
CA GLN A 62 -3.68 2.86 -4.81
C GLN A 62 -4.99 2.24 -4.30
N PHE A 63 -4.99 1.57 -3.15
CA PHE A 63 -6.20 1.05 -2.51
C PHE A 63 -6.81 2.08 -1.57
N HIS A 64 -8.02 1.79 -1.09
CA HIS A 64 -8.74 2.62 -0.12
C HIS A 64 -8.53 2.09 1.31
N PRO A 65 -7.60 2.64 2.11
CA PRO A 65 -7.34 2.13 3.46
C PRO A 65 -8.59 2.23 4.34
N GLU A 66 -9.41 3.27 4.16
CA GLU A 66 -10.67 3.46 4.88
C GLU A 66 -11.74 2.41 4.56
N LYS A 67 -11.56 1.66 3.46
CA LYS A 67 -12.44 0.55 3.04
C LYS A 67 -11.78 -0.83 3.19
N SER A 68 -10.60 -0.89 3.80
CA SER A 68 -9.76 -2.10 3.85
C SER A 68 -9.74 -2.78 5.23
N GLY A 69 -10.77 -2.56 6.05
CA GLY A 69 -10.92 -3.22 7.35
C GLY A 69 -9.76 -2.94 8.32
N GLU A 70 -9.39 -3.95 9.12
CA GLU A 70 -8.33 -3.83 10.12
C GLU A 70 -6.96 -3.54 9.49
N THR A 71 -6.62 -4.21 8.38
CA THR A 71 -5.39 -3.94 7.61
C THR A 71 -5.29 -2.47 7.20
N GLY A 72 -6.39 -1.91 6.68
CA GLY A 72 -6.47 -0.50 6.32
C GLY A 72 -6.30 0.46 7.51
N LEU A 73 -6.91 0.16 8.65
CA LEU A 73 -6.76 0.93 9.88
C LEU A 73 -5.32 0.88 10.42
N ASN A 74 -4.67 -0.29 10.35
CA ASN A 74 -3.29 -0.48 10.76
C ASN A 74 -2.30 0.32 9.89
N ILE A 75 -2.56 0.43 8.59
CA ILE A 75 -1.80 1.29 7.68
C ILE A 75 -1.96 2.76 8.04
N LEU A 76 -3.18 3.22 8.32
CA LEU A 76 -3.43 4.61 8.74
C LEU A 76 -2.79 4.92 10.10
N LYS A 77 -2.80 3.96 11.04
CA LYS A 77 -2.09 4.06 12.31
C LYS A 77 -0.58 4.20 12.11
N ALA A 78 0.01 3.37 11.25
CA ALA A 78 1.43 3.46 10.92
C ALA A 78 1.76 4.82 10.28
N TYR A 79 0.93 5.29 9.35
CA TYR A 79 1.09 6.61 8.73
C TYR A 79 1.02 7.76 9.75
N LYS A 80 0.08 7.69 10.70
CA LYS A 80 0.00 8.66 11.80
C LYS A 80 1.31 8.73 12.60
N GLU A 81 1.91 7.59 12.93
CA GLU A 81 3.19 7.58 13.65
C GLU A 81 4.32 8.15 12.81
N VAL A 82 4.32 7.95 11.49
CA VAL A 82 5.34 8.52 10.59
C VAL A 82 5.29 10.04 10.56
N ILE A 83 4.10 10.66 10.67
CA ILE A 83 3.96 12.14 10.64
C ILE A 83 4.18 12.80 12.00
N GLU A 84 4.14 12.05 13.09
CA GLU A 84 4.37 12.54 14.45
C GLU A 84 5.85 12.49 14.86
N ASN A 85 6.71 11.85 14.07
CA ASN A 85 8.16 11.76 14.25
C ASN A 85 8.92 12.75 13.35
#